data_AF-A0A259SLY8-F1
#
_entry.id   AF-A0A259SLY8-F1
#
_cell.length_a   1.000
_cell.length_b   1.000
_cell.length_c   1.000
_cell.angle_alpha   90.00
_cell.angle_beta   90.00
_cell.angle_gamma   90.00
#
_symmetry.space_group_name_H-M   'P 1'
#
loop_
_entity.id
_entity.type
_entity.pdbx_description
1 polymer ?
#
loop_
_entity_poly.entity_id
_entity_poly.type
_entity_poly.pdbx_seq_one_letter_code
_entity_poly.pdbx_strand_id
1 'polypeptide(L)'
;MFAYRDANAMGPHSATPALVGRTRTGGTVVITLHVLEHGGVVDPQGWRDRVRVEVSGTRVRLDWASGAAAEFDLATFVPWDGHPGLTGPRGEAR
;
A
#
# COMPACT_ATOMS: atom_id res chain seq x y z
N MET A 1 11.41 11.05 -8.74
CA MET A 1 9.98 10.73 -8.57
C MET A 1 9.72 9.45 -9.34
N PHE A 2 9.25 8.39 -8.69
CA PHE A 2 8.95 7.13 -9.37
C PHE A 2 7.52 7.20 -9.93
N ALA A 3 7.36 6.98 -11.22
CA ALA A 3 6.06 6.95 -11.88
C ALA A 3 5.93 5.59 -12.59
N TYR A 4 5.16 4.68 -12.00
CA TYR A 4 4.90 3.35 -12.53
C TYR A 4 3.55 3.39 -13.27
N ARG A 5 3.60 3.73 -14.57
CA ARG A 5 2.43 3.87 -15.46
C ARG A 5 2.52 2.84 -16.58
N ASP A 6 1.40 2.22 -16.94
CA ASP A 6 1.28 1.20 -18.00
C ASP A 6 2.27 0.02 -17.86
N ALA A 7 2.75 -0.22 -16.64
CA ALA A 7 3.88 -1.11 -16.39
C ALA A 7 3.46 -2.57 -16.13
N ASN A 8 2.22 -2.92 -16.47
CA ASN A 8 1.75 -4.29 -16.56
C ASN A 8 0.79 -4.46 -17.75
N ALA A 9 0.38 -5.70 -18.04
CA ALA A 9 -0.45 -6.05 -19.20
C ALA A 9 -1.85 -5.40 -19.22
N MET A 10 -2.29 -4.78 -18.11
CA MET A 10 -3.59 -4.11 -18.01
C MET A 10 -3.57 -2.66 -18.51
N GLY A 11 -2.39 -2.14 -18.87
CA GLY A 11 -2.22 -0.79 -19.44
C GLY A 11 -2.94 0.29 -18.61
N PRO A 12 -3.85 1.09 -19.22
CA PRO A 12 -4.47 2.24 -18.56
C PRO A 12 -5.46 1.87 -17.44
N HIS A 13 -5.82 0.60 -17.30
CA HIS A 13 -6.71 0.10 -16.25
C HIS A 13 -5.98 -0.20 -14.93
N SER A 14 -4.66 0.01 -14.90
CA SER A 14 -3.87 -0.23 -13.71
C SER A 14 -2.90 0.91 -13.45
N ALA A 15 -2.64 1.14 -12.17
CA ALA A 15 -1.58 2.03 -11.75
C ALA A 15 -0.90 1.49 -10.51
N THR A 16 0.32 1.98 -10.25
CA THR A 16 1.01 1.66 -9.01
C THR A 16 1.62 2.91 -8.37
N PRO A 17 0.80 3.77 -7.73
CA PRO A 17 1.30 4.95 -7.04
C PRO A 17 2.28 4.59 -5.93
N ALA A 18 3.36 5.36 -5.82
CA ALA A 18 4.25 5.33 -4.67
C ALA A 18 3.74 6.32 -3.61
N LEU A 19 3.37 5.79 -2.45
CA LEU A 19 3.06 6.55 -1.25
C LEU A 19 4.33 6.65 -0.40
N VAL A 20 4.56 7.82 0.21
CA VAL A 20 5.79 8.08 0.96
C VAL A 20 5.44 8.53 2.37
N GLY A 21 5.89 7.75 3.34
CA GLY A 21 5.87 8.11 4.76
C GLY A 21 7.26 8.50 5.25
N ARG A 22 7.33 9.45 6.18
CA ARG A 22 8.59 9.84 6.83
C ARG A 22 8.58 9.39 8.28
N THR A 23 9.68 8.78 8.71
CA THR A 23 9.93 8.48 10.12
C THR A 23 10.44 9.72 10.85
N ARG A 24 10.34 9.75 12.18
CA ARG A 24 10.91 10.83 13.01
C ARG A 24 12.44 10.95 12.88
N THR A 25 13.13 9.89 12.48
CA THR A 25 14.59 9.87 12.28
C THR A 25 15.02 10.28 10.87
N GLY A 26 14.08 10.70 10.01
CA GLY A 26 14.37 11.12 8.63
C GLY A 26 14.47 9.96 7.62
N GLY A 27 14.34 8.71 8.07
CA GLY A 27 14.16 7.56 7.18
C GLY A 27 12.85 7.65 6.38
N THR A 28 12.88 7.16 5.15
CA THR A 28 11.74 7.17 4.23
C THR A 28 11.17 5.77 4.05
N VAL A 29 9.86 5.62 4.22
CA VAL A 29 9.12 4.40 3.89
C VAL A 29 8.39 4.65 2.58
N VAL A 30 8.60 3.77 1.60
CA VAL A 30 7.90 3.79 0.31
C VAL A 30 6.91 2.64 0.28
N ILE A 31 5.64 2.95 0.07
CA ILE A 31 4.55 1.98 -0.03
C ILE A 31 4.01 2.04 -1.45
N THR A 32 3.83 0.88 -2.04
CA THR A 32 3.44 0.75 -3.44
C THR A 32 1.98 0.29 -3.46
N LEU A 33 1.08 1.14 -3.95
CA LEU A 33 -0.35 0.83 -3.99
C LEU A 33 -0.72 0.22 -5.34
N HIS A 34 -1.03 -1.06 -5.41
CA HIS A 34 -1.53 -1.67 -6.64
C HIS A 34 -3.03 -1.38 -6.80
N VAL A 35 -3.39 -0.63 -7.84
CA VAL A 35 -4.78 -0.28 -8.14
C VAL A 35 -5.22 -0.94 -9.44
N LEU A 36 -6.40 -1.55 -9.40
CA LEU A 36 -7.13 -2.06 -10.56
C LEU A 36 -8.56 -1.53 -10.48
N GLU A 37 -9.03 -0.87 -11.53
CA GLU A 37 -10.39 -0.32 -11.59
C GLU A 37 -11.14 -0.87 -12.80
N HIS A 38 -12.37 -1.33 -12.58
CA HIS A 38 -13.20 -1.88 -13.63
C HIS A 38 -14.03 -0.76 -14.27
N GLY A 39 -13.84 -0.53 -15.58
CA GLY A 39 -14.67 0.40 -16.36
C GLY A 39 -14.08 1.79 -16.61
N GLY A 40 -12.79 2.00 -16.38
CA GLY A 40 -12.16 3.30 -16.65
C GLY A 40 -10.63 3.29 -16.66
N VAL A 41 -10.05 4.43 -17.02
CA VAL A 41 -8.62 4.71 -16.87
C VAL A 41 -8.36 5.02 -15.40
N VAL A 42 -7.37 4.38 -14.80
CA VAL A 42 -6.97 4.64 -13.42
C VAL A 42 -6.20 5.96 -13.36
N ASP A 43 -6.68 6.91 -12.56
CA ASP A 43 -5.90 8.09 -12.18
C ASP A 43 -5.00 7.77 -10.97
N PRO A 44 -3.68 7.62 -11.16
CA PRO A 44 -2.77 7.26 -10.07
C PRO A 44 -2.72 8.33 -8.97
N GLN A 45 -2.89 9.60 -9.32
CA GLN A 45 -2.79 10.71 -8.36
C GLN A 45 -4.07 10.80 -7.53
N GLY A 46 -5.24 10.71 -8.15
CA GLY A 46 -6.51 10.62 -7.45
C GLY A 46 -6.57 9.45 -6.46
N TRP A 47 -6.00 8.29 -6.81
CA TRP A 47 -5.91 7.16 -5.89
C TRP A 47 -4.92 7.38 -4.74
N ARG A 48 -3.78 8.03 -5.00
CA ARG A 48 -2.84 8.43 -3.96
C ARG A 48 -3.48 9.38 -2.94
N ASP A 49 -4.27 10.33 -3.41
CA ASP A 49 -4.90 11.34 -2.54
C ASP A 49 -6.04 10.77 -1.68
N ARG A 50 -6.51 9.54 -1.98
CA ARG A 50 -7.49 8.80 -1.17
C ARG A 50 -6.86 8.03 0.00
N VAL A 51 -5.54 7.99 0.12
CA VAL A 51 -4.83 7.22 1.16
C VAL A 51 -3.86 8.11 1.91
N ARG A 52 -4.07 8.22 3.22
CA ARG A 52 -3.11 8.85 4.12
C ARG A 52 -2.19 7.78 4.70
N VAL A 53 -0.89 8.06 4.69
CA VAL A 53 0.15 7.20 5.28
C VAL A 53 0.74 7.90 6.50
N GLU A 54 0.72 7.21 7.63
CA GLU A 54 1.45 7.62 8.83
C GLU A 54 2.51 6.57 9.18
N VAL A 55 3.70 7.03 9.57
CA VAL A 55 4.79 6.15 10.00
C VAL A 55 5.27 6.59 11.37
N SER A 56 5.22 5.68 12.34
CA SER A 56 5.66 5.91 13.72
C SER A 56 6.59 4.78 14.15
N GLY A 57 7.90 5.04 14.11
CA GLY A 57 8.91 4.00 14.30
C GLY A 57 8.79 2.95 13.19
N THR A 58 8.48 1.71 13.56
CA THR A 58 8.25 0.60 12.63
C THR A 58 6.78 0.40 12.27
N ARG A 59 5.85 1.04 12.99
CA ARG A 59 4.41 0.97 12.65
C ARG A 59 4.10 1.88 11.47
N VAL A 60 3.36 1.33 10.53
CA VAL A 60 2.79 2.05 9.40
C VAL A 60 1.29 1.91 9.46
N ARG A 61 0.59 3.05 9.39
CA ARG A 61 -0.86 3.12 9.34
C ARG A 61 -1.29 3.71 8.00
N LEU A 62 -2.28 3.07 7.40
CA LEU A 62 -2.98 3.53 6.21
C LEU A 62 -4.41 3.88 6.59
N ASP A 63 -4.83 5.10 6.27
CA ASP A 63 -6.21 5.54 6.42
C ASP A 63 -6.78 5.87 5.04
N TRP A 64 -7.87 5.20 4.67
CA TRP A 64 -8.55 5.39 3.41
C TRP A 64 -9.65 6.44 3.54
N ALA A 65 -9.92 7.18 2.47
CA ALA A 65 -11.03 8.14 2.41
C ALA A 65 -12.42 7.50 2.65
N SER A 66 -12.54 6.18 2.46
CA SER A 66 -13.75 5.41 2.80
C SER A 66 -13.96 5.21 4.31
N GLY A 67 -12.97 5.57 5.14
CA GLY A 67 -12.95 5.28 6.58
C GLY A 67 -12.32 3.93 6.94
N ALA A 68 -11.97 3.10 5.96
CA ALA A 68 -11.21 1.88 6.20
C ALA A 68 -9.77 2.22 6.66
N ALA A 69 -9.19 1.35 7.49
CA ALA A 69 -7.81 1.51 7.94
C ALA A 69 -7.06 0.17 7.94
N ALA A 70 -5.75 0.23 7.73
CA ALA A 70 -4.85 -0.91 7.85
C ALA A 70 -3.60 -0.49 8.65
N GLU A 71 -3.06 -1.41 9.44
CA GLU A 71 -1.82 -1.20 10.20
C GLU A 71 -0.88 -2.38 9.99
N PHE A 72 0.41 -2.10 9.84
CA PHE A 72 1.46 -3.11 9.76
C PHE A 72 2.71 -2.65 10.48
N ASP A 73 3.45 -3.61 11.04
CA ASP A 73 4.71 -3.36 11.73
C ASP A 73 5.88 -3.85 10.88
N LEU A 74 6.71 -2.92 10.40
CA LEU A 74 7.92 -3.21 9.62
C LEU A 74 8.93 -4.05 10.40
N ALA A 75 8.89 -4.05 11.73
CA ALA A 75 9.73 -4.94 12.54
C ALA A 75 9.35 -6.42 12.37
N THR A 76 8.08 -6.68 12.03
CA THR A 76 7.56 -8.01 11.73
C THR A 76 7.60 -8.34 10.23
N PHE A 77 7.93 -7.35 9.40
CA PHE A 77 8.01 -7.50 7.96
C PHE A 77 9.34 -8.18 7.59
N VAL A 78 9.35 -9.51 7.59
CA VAL A 78 10.48 -10.32 7.15
C VAL A 78 10.45 -10.40 5.62
N PRO A 79 11.52 -10.02 4.90
CA PRO A 79 11.37 -9.71 3.48
C PRO A 79 11.30 -10.91 2.52
N TRP A 80 11.37 -12.20 2.94
CA TRP A 80 11.65 -13.29 1.98
C TRP A 80 11.13 -14.72 2.29
N ASP A 81 10.22 -14.99 3.22
CA ASP A 81 9.80 -16.39 3.50
C ASP A 81 8.63 -16.92 2.64
N GLY A 82 8.22 -16.20 1.60
CA GLY A 82 7.22 -16.72 0.64
C GLY A 82 5.81 -16.91 1.25
N HIS A 83 5.57 -16.37 2.43
CA HIS A 83 4.25 -16.35 3.05
C HIS A 83 3.68 -14.95 2.99
N PRO A 84 2.62 -14.70 2.20
CA PRO A 84 1.87 -13.45 2.33
C PRO A 84 1.39 -13.37 3.78
N GLY A 85 1.70 -12.26 4.44
CA GLY A 85 1.43 -12.05 5.86
C GLY A 85 0.05 -12.54 6.23
N LEU A 86 -0.02 -13.42 7.24
CA LEU A 86 -1.26 -13.87 7.84
C LEU A 86 -1.90 -12.69 8.57
N THR A 87 -2.61 -11.83 7.84
CA THR A 87 -3.47 -10.80 8.44
C THR A 87 -4.90 -11.32 8.47
N GLY A 88 -5.26 -11.94 9.59
CA GLY A 88 -6.63 -12.32 9.94
C GLY A 88 -6.67 -13.17 11.21
N PRO A 89 -7.68 -13.06 12.08
CA PRO A 89 -7.83 -14.00 13.19
C PRO A 89 -7.99 -15.41 12.59
N ARG A 90 -7.19 -16.37 13.11
CA ARG A 90 -7.30 -17.79 12.76
C ARG A 90 -8.62 -18.34 13.29
N GLY A 91 -9.71 -18.04 12.59
CA GLY A 91 -10.93 -18.83 12.66
C GLY A 91 -10.64 -20.16 11.99
N GLU A 92 -10.62 -21.21 12.79
CA GLU A 92 -10.38 -22.59 12.38
C GLU A 92 -11.31 -22.98 11.22
N ALA A 93 -10.74 -23.14 10.02
CA ALA A 93 -11.41 -23.83 8.94
C ALA A 93 -11.31 -25.35 9.24
N ARG A 94 -12.44 -25.93 9.62
CA ARG A 94 -12.70 -27.37 9.45
C ARG A 94 -13.17 -27.64 8.03
#